data_AF-A0A7X3D912-F1
#
_entry.id   AF-A0A7X3D912-F1
#
_cell.length_a   1.000
_cell.length_b   1.000
_cell.length_c   1.000
_cell.angle_alpha   90.00
_cell.angle_beta   90.00
_cell.angle_gamma   90.00
#
_symmetry.space_group_name_H-M   'P 1'
#
loop_
_entity.id
_entity.type
_entity.pdbx_description
1 polymer ?
#
loop_
_entity_poly.entity_id
_entity_poly.type
_entity_poly.pdbx_seq_one_letter_code
_entity_poly.pdbx_strand_id
1 'polypeptide(L)' 'MNYRVIKDIDDGWEISAKIGDILHVQWWEGAPTLMKGKKAVCDKDSKLANENCELIKEESANEEVR' A
#
# COMPACT_ATOMS: atom_id res chain seq x y z
N MET A 1 -1.46 -3.38 8.18
CA MET A 1 -2.19 -2.45 7.30
C MET A 1 -1.68 -2.63 5.89
N ASN A 2 -2.58 -2.92 4.96
CA ASN A 2 -2.24 -3.14 3.56
C ASN A 2 -2.99 -2.14 2.68
N TYR A 3 -2.39 -1.81 1.55
CA TYR A 3 -2.91 -0.89 0.56
C TYR A 3 -2.97 -1.60 -0.78
N ARG A 4 -4.07 -1.44 -1.49
CA ARG A 4 -4.19 -1.91 -2.87
C ARG A 4 -3.90 -0.76 -3.80
N VAL A 5 -3.09 -1.00 -4.81
CA VAL A 5 -2.82 -0.03 -5.86
C VAL A 5 -4.03 0.03 -6.79
N ILE A 6 -4.63 1.22 -6.94
CA ILE A 6 -5.79 1.49 -7.79
C ILE A 6 -5.42 2.19 -9.10
N LYS A 7 -4.19 2.70 -9.20
CA LYS A 7 -3.59 3.27 -10.42
C LYS A 7 -2.10 2.95 -10.44
N ASP A 8 -1.55 2.69 -11.62
CA ASP A 8 -0.12 2.43 -11.79
C ASP A 8 0.74 3.56 -11.19
N ILE A 9 1.75 3.15 -10.42
CA ILE A 9 2.80 4.01 -9.87
C ILE A 9 4.09 3.64 -10.59
N ASP A 10 4.40 4.34 -11.67
CA ASP A 10 5.63 4.07 -12.44
C ASP A 10 6.88 4.67 -11.77
N ASP A 11 6.72 5.74 -10.98
CA ASP A 11 7.80 6.52 -10.37
C ASP A 11 7.95 6.24 -8.86
N GLY A 12 7.92 4.96 -8.48
CA GLY A 12 8.22 4.54 -7.11
C GLY A 12 9.72 4.59 -6.83
N TRP A 13 10.12 4.81 -5.58
CA TRP A 13 11.52 5.05 -5.21
C TRP A 13 12.48 3.93 -5.61
N GLU A 14 12.16 2.67 -5.27
CA GLU A 14 12.97 1.52 -5.65
C GLU A 14 12.29 0.64 -6.71
N ILE A 15 10.96 0.72 -6.82
CA ILE A 15 10.18 -0.09 -7.75
C ILE A 15 8.85 0.57 -8.10
N SER A 16 8.41 0.37 -9.35
CA SER A 16 7.06 0.66 -9.77
C SER A 16 6.03 -0.30 -9.15
N ALA A 17 4.80 0.16 -8.95
CA ALA A 17 3.67 -0.68 -8.59
C ALA A 17 2.56 -0.60 -9.66
N LYS A 18 1.92 -1.72 -9.93
CA LYS A 18 0.85 -1.86 -10.93
C LYS A 18 -0.49 -2.00 -10.25
N ILE A 19 -1.55 -1.58 -10.95
CA ILE A 19 -2.92 -1.71 -10.46
C ILE A 19 -3.20 -3.15 -9.99
N GLY A 20 -3.76 -3.28 -8.80
CA GLY A 20 -4.01 -4.57 -8.14
C GLY A 20 -2.88 -5.08 -7.26
N ASP A 21 -1.67 -4.50 -7.32
CA ASP A 21 -0.60 -4.82 -6.38
C ASP A 21 -1.02 -4.53 -4.94
N ILE A 22 -0.55 -5.36 -4.01
CA ILE A 22 -0.74 -5.17 -2.58
C ILE A 22 0.57 -4.64 -1.99
N LEU A 23 0.51 -3.44 -1.45
CA LEU A 23 1.58 -2.80 -0.72
C LEU A 23 1.30 -2.92 0.78
N HIS A 24 2.36 -3.08 1.57
CA HIS A 24 2.25 -3.15 3.02
C HIS A 24 3.08 -2.05 3.66
N VAL A 25 2.62 -1.57 4.82
CA VAL A 25 3.31 -0.49 5.52
C VAL A 25 4.50 -1.08 6.31
N GLN A 26 5.71 -0.54 6.09
CA GLN A 26 6.87 -0.76 6.95
C GLN A 26 7.64 0.53 7.19
N TRP A 27 8.55 0.53 8.17
CA TRP A 27 9.48 1.63 8.37
C TRP A 27 10.65 1.51 7.39
N TRP A 28 10.92 2.57 6.62
CA TRP A 28 12.04 2.64 5.69
C TRP A 28 12.61 4.07 5.74
N GLU A 29 13.95 4.20 5.84
CA GLU A 29 14.65 5.50 5.95
C GLU A 29 14.07 6.47 7.01
N GLY A 30 13.50 5.92 8.10
CA GLY A 30 12.95 6.70 9.20
C GLY A 30 11.48 7.10 9.08
N ALA A 31 10.77 6.72 8.01
CA ALA A 31 9.36 7.03 7.80
C ALA A 31 8.49 5.79 7.45
N PRO A 32 7.18 5.81 7.77
CA PRO A 32 6.25 4.77 7.33
C PRO A 32 6.05 4.83 5.81
N THR A 33 6.43 3.75 5.14
CA THR A 33 6.53 3.62 3.69
C THR A 33 5.67 2.47 3.18
N LEU A 34 5.06 2.63 2.01
CA LEU A 34 4.39 1.56 1.26
C LEU A 34 5.44 0.72 0.54
N MET A 35 5.52 -0.56 0.92
CA MET A 35 6.51 -1.50 0.42
C MET A 35 5.87 -2.54 -0.51
N LYS A 36 6.56 -2.85 -1.61
CA LYS A 36 6.28 -4.01 -2.47
C LYS A 36 7.35 -5.08 -2.22
N GLY A 37 7.03 -6.08 -1.41
CA GLY A 37 8.03 -7.01 -0.90
C GLY A 37 9.07 -6.29 -0.03
N LYS A 38 10.35 -6.31 -0.43
CA LYS A 38 11.43 -5.62 0.30
C LYS A 38 11.81 -4.25 -0.27
N LYS A 39 11.06 -3.75 -1.25
CA LYS A 39 11.36 -2.51 -1.99
C LYS A 39 10.36 -1.41 -1.66
N ALA A 40 10.87 -0.22 -1.42
CA ALA A 40 10.09 0.98 -1.16
C ALA A 40 9.44 1.53 -2.44
N VAL A 41 8.17 1.91 -2.33
CA VAL A 41 7.42 2.56 -3.41
C VAL A 41 7.28 4.05 -3.10
N CYS A 42 6.65 4.41 -1.98
CA CYS A 42 6.45 5.80 -1.55
C CYS A 42 6.03 5.88 -0.07
N ASP A 43 6.13 7.05 0.55
CA ASP A 43 5.61 7.28 1.91
C ASP A 43 4.10 6.99 1.99
N LYS A 44 3.67 6.39 3.09
CA LYS A 44 2.27 6.01 3.37
C LYS A 44 1.30 7.19 3.24
N ASP A 45 1.69 8.36 3.72
CA ASP A 45 0.83 9.55 3.76
C ASP A 45 1.14 10.56 2.64
N SER A 46 1.97 10.16 1.66
CA SER A 46 2.29 10.99 0.51
C SER A 46 1.08 11.23 -0.40
N LYS A 47 1.12 12.31 -1.18
CA LYS A 47 0.17 12.55 -2.27
C LYS A 47 0.12 11.36 -3.24
N LEU A 48 1.28 10.77 -3.55
CA LEU A 48 1.39 9.63 -4.44
C LEU A 48 0.63 8.41 -3.90
N ALA A 49 0.75 8.10 -2.61
CA ALA A 49 -0.04 7.05 -1.97
C ALA A 49 -1.55 7.37 -1.98
N ASN A 50 -1.93 8.59 -1.60
CA ASN A 50 -3.35 8.97 -1.49
C ASN A 50 -4.10 8.97 -2.82
N GLU A 51 -3.42 9.26 -3.94
CA GLU A 51 -4.06 9.34 -5.27
C GLU A 51 -4.08 8.00 -6.03
N ASN A 52 -3.23 7.05 -5.63
CA ASN A 52 -2.96 5.82 -6.37
C ASN A 52 -3.17 4.53 -5.55
N CYS A 53 -3.40 4.62 -4.25
CA CYS A 53 -3.63 3.48 -3.37
C CYS A 53 -4.90 3.65 -2.54
N GLU A 54 -5.55 2.53 -2.22
CA GLU A 54 -6.66 2.45 -1.26
C GLU A 54 -6.28 1.56 -0.08
N LEU A 55 -6.69 1.94 1.13
CA LEU A 55 -6.49 1.10 2.32
C LEU A 55 -7.40 -0.13 2.23
N ILE A 56 -6.82 -1.32 2.35
CA ILE A 56 -7.57 -2.55 2.49
C ILE A 56 -8.02 -2.62 3.94
N LYS A 57 -9.29 -2.31 4.18
CA LYS A 57 -9.93 -2.61 5.46
C LYS A 57 -10.09 -4.12 5.50
N GLU A 58 -9.44 -4.77 6.45
CA GLU A 58 -9.81 -6.13 6.81
C GLU A 58 -11.21 -6.03 7.40
N GLU A 59 -12.24 -6.22 6.56
CA GLU A 59 -13.57 -6.52 7.06
C GLU A 59 -13.41 -7.81 7.85
N SER A 60 -13.48 -7.71 9.17
CA SER A 60 -13.66 -8.85 10.06
C SER A 60 -14.75 -9.70 9.45
N ALA A 61 -14.38 -10.87 8.93
CA ALA A 61 -15.32 -11.82 8.40
C ALA A 61 -16.40 -12.07 9.46
N ASN A 62 -17.63 -11.89 9.02
CA ASN A 62 -18.86 -12.07 9.77
C ASN A 62 -18.87 -13.42 10.51
N GLU A 63 -18.90 -13.40 11.85
CA GLU A 63 -19.25 -14.57 12.66
C GLU A 63 -20.56 -14.28 13.43
N GLU A 64 -21.57 -13.76 12.74
CA GLU A 64 -22.97 -14.06 13.09
C GLU A 64 -23.30 -15.47 12.60
N VAL A 65 -22.86 -16.50 13.35
CA VAL A 65 -23.42 -17.84 13.26
C VAL A 65 -24.34 -18.06 14.46
N ARG A 66 -25.63 -17.79 14.19
CA ARG A 66 -26.85 -18.38 14.77
C ARG A 66 -27.04 -18.46 16.29
#